data_AF-A0A4Y2RUD4-F1
#
_entry.id   AF-A0A4Y2RUD4-F1
#
_cell.length_a   1.000
_cell.length_b   1.000
_cell.length_c   1.000
_cell.angle_alpha   90.00
_cell.angle_beta   90.00
_cell.angle_gamma   90.00
#
_symmetry.space_group_name_H-M   'P 1'
#
loop_
_entity.id
_entity.type
_entity.pdbx_description
1 polymer ?
#
loop_
_entity_poly.entity_id
_entity_poly.type
_entity_poly.pdbx_seq_one_letter_code
_entity_poly.pdbx_strand_id
1 'polypeptide(L)'
;MYNHGNYIVRLGKVVRWLGQQAEELGVELYPGYAASEVLFHEDGSVKGIATNDVGINKDGSPKESFERGMELHAKCTIFAEGCHGHLAKQLYQKFNLRANCEPQTYAIGLKEVWEVEPSKHKPGTVEHTVGWPLNHKTYGGSFLYHLDEGEPLVVVGFVIGLDYGNPYLNPFKEFQRFKLHPSVKPVFEGGKRIAYGARALNEGGFQSIPKLTFPGGCLIGCSPGFMNVPKIKGTHNAMKSAMIAAEAVYDLVTSEDKPSTTAAAEPTEYEKKLKESSVWKELKSVRNIRPSFHSSLGIYGTMMYTGLFYYLGRGKEPWTLSHHGADYGKLKPASECKPIEYPKPDGVMTFDLLSSVSLTGTNHDDQPPHLTLRDDSVPTERNLKLFDGPEQRFCPAGKNHF
;
A
#
# COMPACT_ATOMS: atom_id res chain seq x y z
N MET A 1 14.54 -12.06 9.04
CA MET A 1 13.08 -12.14 9.31
C MET A 1 12.78 -13.51 9.91
N TYR A 2 12.13 -13.59 11.07
CA TYR A 2 11.75 -14.87 11.69
C TYR A 2 10.24 -15.07 11.52
N ASN A 3 9.83 -16.18 10.89
CA ASN A 3 8.43 -16.44 10.52
C ASN A 3 7.77 -17.58 11.33
N HIS A 4 8.39 -18.05 12.41
CA HIS A 4 7.80 -19.07 13.27
C HIS A 4 6.41 -18.65 13.79
N GLY A 5 5.45 -19.57 13.73
CA GLY A 5 4.06 -19.33 14.16
C GLY A 5 3.21 -18.53 13.18
N ASN A 6 3.74 -18.15 12.00
CA ASN A 6 2.97 -17.45 10.98
C ASN A 6 2.42 -18.42 9.92
N TYR A 7 1.44 -17.93 9.16
CA TYR A 7 0.81 -18.64 8.05
C TYR A 7 1.13 -17.95 6.72
N ILE A 8 1.26 -18.75 5.67
CA ILE A 8 1.21 -18.25 4.28
C ILE A 8 -0.24 -18.32 3.86
N VAL A 9 -0.82 -17.19 3.44
CA VAL A 9 -2.24 -17.11 3.08
C VAL A 9 -2.43 -16.37 1.76
N ARG A 10 -3.46 -16.77 1.01
CA ARG A 10 -4.04 -15.92 -0.04
C ARG A 10 -4.94 -14.89 0.62
N LEU A 11 -4.41 -13.70 0.89
CA LEU A 11 -5.12 -12.66 1.65
C LEU A 11 -6.52 -12.33 1.10
N GLY A 12 -6.72 -12.37 -0.23
CA GLY A 12 -8.05 -12.21 -0.83
C GLY A 12 -9.07 -13.28 -0.41
N LYS A 13 -8.65 -14.53 -0.20
CA LYS A 13 -9.52 -15.60 0.35
C LYS A 13 -9.87 -15.32 1.81
N VAL A 14 -8.88 -14.89 2.61
CA VAL A 14 -9.09 -14.54 4.03
C VAL A 14 -10.05 -13.35 4.17
N VAL A 15 -9.89 -12.31 3.35
CA VAL A 15 -10.78 -11.13 3.35
C VAL A 15 -12.21 -11.53 2.96
N ARG A 16 -12.38 -12.38 1.94
CA ARG A 16 -13.70 -12.90 1.56
C ARG A 16 -14.35 -13.66 2.72
N TRP A 17 -13.59 -14.54 3.37
CA TRP A 17 -14.08 -15.29 4.54
C TRP A 17 -14.46 -14.35 5.70
N LEU A 18 -13.64 -13.34 6.00
CA LEU A 18 -13.98 -12.32 7.02
C LEU A 18 -15.27 -11.56 6.68
N GLY A 19 -15.53 -11.31 5.39
CA GLY A 19 -16.79 -10.72 4.93
C GLY A 19 -17.99 -11.61 5.25
N GLN A 20 -17.90 -12.91 4.98
CA GLN A 20 -18.95 -13.88 5.31
C GLN A 20 -19.24 -13.90 6.82
N GLN A 21 -18.19 -13.91 7.65
CA GLN A 21 -18.37 -13.84 9.11
C GLN A 21 -19.02 -12.51 9.56
N ALA A 22 -18.74 -11.40 8.86
CA ALA A 22 -19.34 -10.12 9.18
C ALA A 22 -20.84 -10.09 8.82
N GLU A 23 -21.23 -10.63 7.66
CA GLU A 23 -22.63 -10.75 7.25
C GLU A 23 -23.42 -11.65 8.22
N GLU A 24 -22.84 -12.77 8.66
CA GLU A 24 -23.43 -13.64 9.69
C GLU A 24 -23.68 -12.91 11.02
N LEU A 25 -22.88 -11.89 11.33
CA LEU A 25 -23.04 -11.04 12.51
C LEU A 25 -23.99 -9.85 12.29
N GLY A 26 -24.62 -9.76 11.11
CA GLY A 26 -25.57 -8.70 10.76
C GLY A 26 -24.93 -7.42 10.23
N VAL A 27 -23.66 -7.45 9.82
CA VAL A 27 -23.04 -6.31 9.14
C VAL A 27 -23.57 -6.22 7.71
N GLU A 28 -24.07 -5.05 7.34
CA GLU A 28 -24.46 -4.76 5.96
C GLU A 28 -23.20 -4.51 5.11
N LEU A 29 -22.94 -5.40 4.14
CA LEU A 29 -21.83 -5.25 3.19
C LEU A 29 -22.35 -4.79 1.82
N TYR A 30 -21.76 -3.72 1.31
CA TYR A 30 -22.08 -3.13 0.01
C TYR A 30 -20.90 -3.24 -0.96
N PRO A 31 -20.55 -4.44 -1.47
CA PRO A 31 -19.51 -4.57 -2.50
C PRO A 31 -19.96 -3.89 -3.79
N GLY A 32 -19.01 -3.32 -4.54
CA GLY A 32 -19.29 -2.59 -5.78
C GLY A 32 -19.56 -1.10 -5.60
N TYR A 33 -19.71 -0.62 -4.37
CA TYR A 33 -19.92 0.80 -4.06
C TYR A 33 -18.62 1.44 -3.57
N ALA A 34 -18.14 2.47 -4.27
CA ALA A 34 -16.99 3.26 -3.83
C ALA A 34 -17.48 4.49 -3.08
N ALA A 35 -16.98 4.72 -1.86
CA ALA A 35 -17.11 6.01 -1.21
C ALA A 35 -16.28 7.04 -1.99
N SER A 36 -16.91 8.05 -2.57
CA SER A 36 -16.28 9.06 -3.44
C SER A 36 -16.20 10.44 -2.79
N GLU A 37 -17.03 10.70 -1.78
CA GLU A 37 -17.11 11.99 -1.09
C GLU A 37 -17.20 11.80 0.42
N VAL A 38 -16.56 12.69 1.18
CA VAL A 38 -16.76 12.82 2.63
C VAL A 38 -17.82 13.88 2.88
N LEU A 39 -18.88 13.51 3.61
CA LEU A 39 -19.94 14.43 4.01
C LEU A 39 -19.58 15.08 5.35
N PHE A 40 -19.83 16.38 5.47
CA PHE A 40 -19.56 17.15 6.69
C PHE A 40 -20.85 17.77 7.23
N HIS A 41 -20.93 17.89 8.55
CA HIS A 41 -21.87 18.78 9.23
C HIS A 41 -21.46 20.25 9.06
N GLU A 42 -22.36 21.17 9.37
CA GLU A 42 -22.11 22.62 9.29
C GLU A 42 -20.96 23.08 10.20
N ASP A 43 -20.75 22.40 11.33
CA ASP A 43 -19.64 22.65 12.25
C ASP A 43 -18.29 22.07 11.79
N GLY A 44 -18.28 21.40 10.64
CA GLY A 44 -17.08 20.81 10.02
C GLY A 44 -16.73 19.40 10.51
N SER A 45 -17.50 18.80 11.42
CA SER A 45 -17.36 17.38 11.78
C SER A 45 -17.84 16.44 10.67
N VAL A 46 -17.31 15.21 10.62
CA VAL A 46 -17.71 14.24 9.60
C VAL A 46 -19.11 13.72 9.89
N LYS A 47 -19.98 13.78 8.88
CA LYS A 47 -21.35 13.26 8.89
C LYS A 47 -21.45 11.85 8.32
N GLY A 48 -20.56 11.50 7.40
CA GLY A 48 -20.66 10.26 6.64
C GLY A 48 -19.88 10.28 5.34
N ILE A 49 -20.31 9.47 4.38
CA ILE A 49 -19.79 9.44 3.01
C ILE A 49 -20.93 9.41 2.00
N ALA A 50 -20.64 9.76 0.75
CA ALA A 50 -21.49 9.43 -0.38
C ALA A 50 -20.79 8.45 -1.32
N THR A 51 -21.56 7.56 -1.93
CA THR A 51 -21.05 6.66 -2.98
C THR A 51 -20.87 7.41 -4.29
N ASN A 52 -20.14 6.82 -5.24
CA ASN A 52 -19.98 7.40 -6.57
C ASN A 52 -21.32 7.51 -7.32
N ASP A 53 -21.49 8.59 -8.07
CA ASP A 53 -22.50 8.69 -9.13
C ASP A 53 -22.18 7.63 -10.22
N VAL A 54 -23.22 7.17 -10.93
CA VAL A 54 -23.09 6.25 -12.07
C VAL A 54 -23.75 6.84 -13.32
N GLY A 55 -23.41 6.31 -14.49
CA GLY A 55 -23.99 6.79 -15.75
C GLY A 55 -23.44 8.15 -16.18
N ILE A 56 -22.13 8.36 -16.10
CA ILE A 56 -21.44 9.57 -16.58
C ILE A 56 -20.59 9.21 -17.82
N ASN A 57 -20.70 10.00 -18.88
CA ASN A 57 -19.89 9.87 -20.09
C ASN A 57 -18.45 10.30 -19.84
N LYS A 58 -17.53 9.87 -20.71
CA LYS A 58 -16.10 10.20 -20.61
C LYS A 58 -15.79 11.71 -20.59
N ASP A 59 -16.63 12.52 -21.22
CA ASP A 59 -16.53 13.99 -21.23
C ASP A 59 -17.13 14.67 -19.98
N GLY A 60 -17.70 13.89 -19.05
CA GLY A 60 -18.34 14.37 -17.83
C GLY A 60 -19.83 14.66 -17.97
N SER A 61 -20.42 14.53 -19.16
CA SER A 61 -21.87 14.70 -19.34
C SER A 61 -22.66 13.52 -18.74
N PRO A 62 -23.88 13.74 -18.21
CA PRO A 62 -24.72 12.65 -17.71
C PRO A 62 -25.26 11.80 -18.87
N LYS A 63 -25.31 10.48 -18.70
CA LYS A 63 -26.02 9.54 -19.57
C LYS A 63 -27.51 9.53 -19.22
N GLU A 64 -28.33 8.93 -20.08
CA GLU A 64 -29.74 8.65 -19.77
C GLU A 64 -29.89 7.76 -18.52
N SER A 65 -28.90 6.90 -18.27
CA SER A 65 -28.82 6.03 -17.09
C SER A 65 -28.11 6.68 -15.90
N PHE A 66 -28.06 8.02 -15.83
CA PHE A 66 -27.40 8.72 -14.72
C PHE A 66 -28.17 8.49 -13.42
N GLU A 67 -27.45 8.07 -12.39
CA GLU A 67 -28.00 7.96 -11.03
C GLU A 67 -27.02 8.56 -10.02
N ARG A 68 -27.58 9.31 -9.06
CA ARG A 68 -26.83 9.88 -7.95
C ARG A 68 -26.39 8.80 -6.98
N GLY A 69 -25.19 8.96 -6.43
CA GLY A 69 -24.70 8.16 -5.33
C GLY A 69 -25.55 8.29 -4.07
N MET A 70 -25.50 7.27 -3.22
CA MET A 70 -26.23 7.22 -1.96
C MET A 70 -25.42 7.88 -0.83
N GLU A 71 -26.07 8.72 -0.04
CA GLU A 71 -25.51 9.24 1.20
C GLU A 71 -25.66 8.23 2.34
N LEU A 72 -24.56 7.95 3.05
CA LEU A 72 -24.52 7.11 4.24
C LEU A 72 -24.11 7.96 5.44
N HIS A 73 -25.08 8.33 6.27
CA HIS A 73 -24.85 9.12 7.49
C HIS A 73 -24.55 8.20 8.68
N ALA A 74 -23.58 8.57 9.50
CA ALA A 74 -23.18 7.79 10.67
C ALA A 74 -22.78 8.70 11.83
N LYS A 75 -22.91 8.20 13.06
CA LYS A 75 -22.37 8.88 14.26
C LYS A 75 -20.84 8.94 14.25
N CYS A 76 -20.20 7.96 13.60
CA CYS A 76 -18.76 7.86 13.45
C CYS A 76 -18.45 7.08 12.16
N THR A 77 -17.61 7.63 11.30
CA THR A 77 -17.14 6.96 10.07
C THR A 77 -15.70 6.49 10.24
N ILE A 78 -15.46 5.19 9.99
CA ILE A 78 -14.14 4.58 10.07
C ILE A 78 -13.54 4.48 8.66
N PHE A 79 -12.42 5.17 8.42
CA PHE A 79 -11.75 5.21 7.13
C PHE A 79 -10.66 4.13 7.02
N ALA A 80 -10.91 3.13 6.17
CA ALA A 80 -10.10 1.90 6.05
C ALA A 80 -9.63 1.60 4.61
N GLU A 81 -9.49 2.62 3.75
CA GLU A 81 -9.14 2.49 2.32
C GLU A 81 -7.82 1.76 2.00
N GLY A 82 -6.99 1.53 3.03
CA GLY A 82 -5.66 0.95 2.88
C GLY A 82 -4.62 1.98 2.42
N CYS A 83 -3.50 1.49 1.89
CA CYS A 83 -2.37 2.33 1.51
C CYS A 83 -2.79 3.47 0.55
N HIS A 84 -2.53 4.71 0.96
CA HIS A 84 -2.78 5.93 0.20
C HIS A 84 -4.26 6.14 -0.21
N GLY A 85 -5.18 5.93 0.73
CA GLY A 85 -6.61 6.23 0.56
C GLY A 85 -6.88 7.66 0.08
N HIS A 86 -7.76 7.81 -0.91
CA HIS A 86 -8.03 9.10 -1.55
C HIS A 86 -8.90 10.02 -0.69
N LEU A 87 -9.82 9.47 0.12
CA LEU A 87 -10.59 10.24 1.09
C LEU A 87 -9.71 10.59 2.30
N ALA A 88 -8.91 9.64 2.79
CA ALA A 88 -7.93 9.86 3.85
C ALA A 88 -6.95 10.99 3.50
N LYS A 89 -6.52 11.10 2.25
CA LYS A 89 -5.68 12.20 1.75
C LYS A 89 -6.33 13.57 1.96
N GLN A 90 -7.64 13.68 1.71
CA GLN A 90 -8.40 14.92 1.91
C GLN A 90 -8.58 15.21 3.41
N LEU A 91 -8.86 14.18 4.21
CA LEU A 91 -8.99 14.29 5.67
C LEU A 91 -7.71 14.77 6.34
N TYR A 92 -6.53 14.32 5.87
CA TYR A 92 -5.24 14.81 6.37
C TYR A 92 -5.10 16.33 6.23
N GLN A 93 -5.63 16.91 5.14
CA GLN A 93 -5.61 18.35 4.89
C GLN A 93 -6.68 19.06 5.71
N LYS A 94 -7.93 18.58 5.66
CA LYS A 94 -9.09 19.17 6.34
C LYS A 94 -8.87 19.36 7.84
N PHE A 95 -8.28 18.35 8.49
CA PHE A 95 -8.07 18.34 9.95
C PHE A 95 -6.61 18.50 10.37
N ASN A 96 -5.72 18.85 9.44
CA ASN A 96 -4.27 19.01 9.69
C ASN A 96 -3.64 17.83 10.46
N LEU A 97 -4.02 16.60 10.10
CA LEU A 97 -3.67 15.39 10.87
C LEU A 97 -2.18 15.03 10.80
N ARG A 98 -1.43 15.68 9.90
CA ARG A 98 -0.01 15.45 9.63
C ARG A 98 0.91 16.44 10.36
N ALA A 99 0.37 17.30 11.22
CA ALA A 99 1.13 18.37 11.87
C ALA A 99 2.35 17.89 12.68
N ASN A 100 2.28 16.69 13.27
CA ASN A 100 3.29 16.17 14.20
C ASN A 100 3.91 14.84 13.73
N CYS A 101 3.93 14.57 12.42
CA CYS A 101 4.55 13.38 11.86
C CYS A 101 5.31 13.71 10.58
N GLU A 102 6.21 12.82 10.17
CA GLU A 102 6.82 12.91 8.85
C GLU A 102 5.80 12.54 7.76
N PRO A 103 6.03 12.98 6.50
CA PRO A 103 5.30 12.44 5.36
C PRO A 103 5.39 10.92 5.34
N GLN A 104 4.33 10.26 4.87
CA GLN A 104 4.39 8.82 4.61
C GLN A 104 5.29 8.58 3.39
N THR A 105 6.13 7.56 3.49
CA THR A 105 6.89 7.02 2.36
C THR A 105 6.30 5.68 1.95
N TYR A 106 6.48 5.30 0.69
CA TYR A 106 5.76 4.22 0.05
C TYR A 106 6.68 3.38 -0.83
N ALA A 107 6.29 2.14 -1.04
CA ALA A 107 6.85 1.28 -2.07
C ALA A 107 5.72 0.77 -2.98
N ILE A 108 6.09 0.32 -4.17
CA ILE A 108 5.19 -0.43 -5.05
C ILE A 108 5.55 -1.92 -4.97
N GLY A 109 4.54 -2.74 -4.68
CA GLY A 109 4.64 -4.19 -4.72
C GLY A 109 3.97 -4.72 -5.97
N LEU A 110 4.68 -5.53 -6.75
CA LEU A 110 4.15 -6.32 -7.85
C LEU A 110 4.12 -7.78 -7.45
N LYS A 111 3.10 -8.52 -7.90
CA LYS A 111 2.88 -9.91 -7.53
C LYS A 111 2.39 -10.71 -8.71
N GLU A 112 2.87 -11.93 -8.82
CA GLU A 112 2.30 -12.97 -9.66
C GLU A 112 1.94 -14.20 -8.82
N VAL A 113 1.04 -15.03 -9.36
CA VAL A 113 0.79 -16.39 -8.86
C VAL A 113 1.13 -17.36 -9.97
N TRP A 114 1.86 -18.41 -9.62
CA TRP A 114 2.36 -19.42 -10.53
C TRP A 114 1.92 -20.80 -10.08
N GLU A 115 1.47 -21.60 -11.02
CA GLU A 115 1.41 -23.05 -10.89
C GLU A 115 2.77 -23.59 -11.36
N VAL A 116 3.49 -24.30 -10.49
CA VAL A 116 4.83 -24.82 -10.79
C VAL A 116 4.81 -26.34 -10.85
N GLU A 117 5.87 -26.92 -11.42
CA GLU A 117 6.07 -28.37 -11.37
C GLU A 117 6.05 -28.89 -9.92
N PRO A 118 5.30 -29.96 -9.60
CA PRO A 118 5.22 -30.48 -8.24
C PRO A 118 6.58 -30.79 -7.60
N SER A 119 7.55 -31.25 -8.41
CA SER A 119 8.92 -31.55 -7.97
C SER A 119 9.71 -30.31 -7.51
N LYS A 120 9.28 -29.12 -7.90
CA LYS A 120 9.89 -27.81 -7.55
C LYS A 120 9.15 -27.11 -6.42
N HIS A 121 7.98 -27.63 -6.03
CA HIS A 121 7.14 -27.06 -5.01
C HIS A 121 7.55 -27.55 -3.62
N LYS A 122 7.76 -26.61 -2.68
CA LYS A 122 8.16 -26.89 -1.29
C LYS A 122 7.20 -26.18 -0.31
N PRO A 123 6.00 -26.74 -0.07
CA PRO A 123 4.96 -26.10 0.75
C PRO A 123 5.50 -25.54 2.08
N GLY A 124 5.04 -24.34 2.45
CA GLY A 124 5.47 -23.67 3.69
C GLY A 124 6.80 -22.91 3.59
N THR A 125 7.51 -23.01 2.46
CA THR A 125 8.76 -22.26 2.24
C THR A 125 8.48 -20.78 2.04
N VAL A 126 9.28 -19.95 2.72
CA VAL A 126 9.27 -18.48 2.62
C VAL A 126 10.67 -18.01 2.27
N GLU A 127 10.83 -17.39 1.10
CA GLU A 127 12.09 -16.79 0.65
C GLU A 127 11.94 -15.27 0.49
N HIS A 128 12.99 -14.55 0.89
CA HIS A 128 13.14 -13.10 0.70
C HIS A 128 14.55 -12.83 0.21
N THR A 129 14.68 -12.01 -0.83
CA THR A 129 16.00 -11.60 -1.34
C THR A 129 16.09 -10.08 -1.47
N VAL A 130 17.30 -9.56 -1.34
CA VAL A 130 17.67 -8.17 -1.64
C VAL A 130 18.90 -8.15 -2.51
N GLY A 131 19.19 -7.02 -3.15
CA GLY A 131 20.29 -6.88 -4.09
C GLY A 131 19.78 -6.96 -5.53
N TRP A 132 20.47 -7.74 -6.37
CA TRP A 132 20.16 -7.82 -7.81
C TRP A 132 18.67 -8.13 -8.06
N PRO A 133 18.02 -7.43 -9.01
CA PRO A 133 18.58 -6.51 -10.01
C PRO A 133 18.78 -5.06 -9.56
N LEU A 134 18.41 -4.73 -8.33
CA LEU A 134 18.55 -3.37 -7.80
C LEU A 134 20.01 -3.06 -7.45
N ASN A 135 20.38 -1.79 -7.62
CA ASN A 135 21.63 -1.28 -7.07
C ASN A 135 21.49 -1.08 -5.55
N HIS A 136 22.63 -0.92 -4.87
CA HIS A 136 22.66 -0.77 -3.40
C HIS A 136 21.96 0.49 -2.87
N LYS A 137 21.58 1.45 -3.75
CA LYS A 137 20.91 2.72 -3.44
C LYS A 137 19.42 2.72 -3.72
N THR A 138 18.87 1.65 -4.26
CA THR A 138 17.45 1.53 -4.53
C THR A 138 16.85 0.55 -3.54
N TYR A 139 15.94 1.03 -2.69
CA TYR A 139 15.30 0.17 -1.70
C TYR A 139 14.35 -0.80 -2.38
N GLY A 140 14.44 -2.08 -2.04
CA GLY A 140 13.56 -3.09 -2.58
C GLY A 140 14.09 -4.50 -2.41
N GLY A 141 13.29 -5.45 -2.88
CA GLY A 141 13.59 -6.87 -2.76
C GLY A 141 12.42 -7.74 -3.19
N SER A 142 12.64 -9.06 -3.16
CA SER A 142 11.65 -10.05 -3.56
C SER A 142 10.98 -10.72 -2.37
N PHE A 143 9.83 -11.32 -2.64
CA PHE A 143 9.26 -12.36 -1.81
C PHE A 143 8.81 -13.53 -2.68
N LEU A 144 9.01 -14.75 -2.21
CA LEU A 144 8.58 -15.98 -2.88
C LEU A 144 8.10 -16.99 -1.84
N TYR A 145 6.82 -17.36 -1.92
CA TYR A 145 6.13 -18.20 -0.94
C TYR A 145 5.48 -19.40 -1.62
N HIS A 146 5.76 -20.60 -1.12
CA HIS A 146 5.12 -21.83 -1.57
C HIS A 146 3.85 -22.08 -0.75
N LEU A 147 2.68 -22.04 -1.40
CA LEU A 147 1.39 -22.24 -0.75
C LEU A 147 1.17 -23.70 -0.38
N ASP A 148 0.42 -23.95 0.69
CA ASP A 148 0.04 -25.30 1.11
C ASP A 148 -1.49 -25.44 1.07
N GLU A 149 -2.04 -25.37 -0.16
CA GLU A 149 -3.49 -25.39 -0.43
C GLU A 149 -3.88 -26.52 -1.41
N GLY A 150 -3.08 -27.59 -1.50
CA GLY A 150 -3.33 -28.77 -2.36
C GLY A 150 -2.80 -28.67 -3.79
N GLU A 151 -2.70 -27.48 -4.36
CA GLU A 151 -2.08 -27.22 -5.66
C GLU A 151 -0.62 -26.74 -5.52
N PRO A 152 0.29 -27.03 -6.47
CA PRO A 152 1.69 -26.59 -6.44
C PRO A 152 1.82 -25.10 -6.81
N LEU A 153 1.27 -24.23 -5.96
CA LEU A 153 1.21 -22.79 -6.20
C LEU A 153 2.34 -22.03 -5.50
N VAL A 154 3.03 -21.19 -6.27
CA VAL A 154 4.02 -20.24 -5.77
C VAL A 154 3.50 -18.82 -5.95
N VAL A 155 3.54 -18.05 -4.86
CA VAL A 155 3.30 -16.61 -4.87
C VAL A 155 4.65 -15.91 -4.90
N VAL A 156 4.91 -15.14 -5.95
CA VAL A 156 6.15 -14.38 -6.10
C VAL A 156 5.86 -12.91 -6.32
N GLY A 157 6.72 -12.04 -5.82
CA GLY A 157 6.62 -10.63 -6.08
C GLY A 157 7.88 -9.85 -5.77
N PHE A 158 7.82 -8.57 -6.09
CA PHE A 158 8.94 -7.66 -5.98
C PHE A 158 8.46 -6.31 -5.47
N VAL A 159 9.19 -5.73 -4.54
CA VAL A 159 8.89 -4.46 -3.89
C VAL A 159 10.00 -3.48 -4.22
N ILE A 160 9.63 -2.26 -4.60
CA ILE A 160 10.58 -1.16 -4.85
C ILE A 160 10.06 0.10 -4.13
N GLY A 161 10.89 0.69 -3.28
CA GLY A 161 10.61 1.98 -2.62
C GLY A 161 10.44 3.07 -3.66
N LEU A 162 9.38 3.88 -3.55
CA LEU A 162 9.06 4.97 -4.49
C LEU A 162 9.97 6.18 -4.32
N ASP A 163 10.94 6.10 -3.41
CA ASP A 163 12.02 7.05 -3.19
C ASP A 163 13.24 6.82 -4.10
N TYR A 164 13.12 5.96 -5.13
CA TYR A 164 14.19 5.76 -6.11
C TYR A 164 14.52 7.05 -6.88
N GLY A 165 15.80 7.26 -7.18
CA GLY A 165 16.26 8.51 -7.81
C GLY A 165 16.31 8.49 -9.35
N ASN A 166 16.39 7.32 -9.98
CA ASN A 166 16.55 7.22 -11.44
C ASN A 166 15.18 7.18 -12.15
N PRO A 167 14.82 8.18 -12.99
CA PRO A 167 13.53 8.24 -13.66
C PRO A 167 13.34 7.16 -14.74
N TYR A 168 14.41 6.50 -15.17
CA TYR A 168 14.34 5.38 -16.13
C TYR A 168 14.03 4.03 -15.47
N LEU A 169 14.02 3.95 -14.13
CA LEU A 169 13.69 2.73 -13.42
C LEU A 169 12.23 2.35 -13.68
N ASN A 170 12.03 1.08 -14.04
CA ASN A 170 10.71 0.53 -14.27
C ASN A 170 10.47 -0.64 -13.30
N PRO A 171 9.64 -0.47 -12.25
CA PRO A 171 9.42 -1.49 -11.24
C PRO A 171 8.91 -2.82 -11.79
N PHE A 172 8.06 -2.77 -12.82
CA PHE A 172 7.58 -3.96 -13.51
C PHE A 172 8.71 -4.70 -14.21
N LYS A 173 9.56 -4.00 -14.96
CA LYS A 173 10.69 -4.63 -15.65
C LYS A 173 11.76 -5.14 -14.70
N GLU A 174 11.99 -4.50 -13.54
CA GLU A 174 12.86 -5.05 -12.50
C GLU A 174 12.30 -6.36 -11.94
N PHE A 175 10.99 -6.44 -11.68
CA PHE A 175 10.35 -7.67 -11.25
C PHE A 175 10.46 -8.79 -12.30
N GLN A 176 10.20 -8.49 -13.57
CA GLN A 176 10.36 -9.48 -14.64
C GLN A 176 11.83 -9.93 -14.73
N ARG A 177 12.79 -9.00 -14.69
CA ARG A 177 14.22 -9.28 -14.72
C ARG A 177 14.66 -10.14 -13.52
N PHE A 178 14.16 -9.88 -12.32
CA PHE A 178 14.47 -10.65 -11.11
C PHE A 178 14.26 -12.15 -11.29
N LYS A 179 13.19 -12.56 -11.98
CA LYS A 179 12.88 -13.98 -12.23
C LYS A 179 13.95 -14.70 -13.06
N LEU A 180 14.82 -13.98 -13.76
CA LEU A 180 15.94 -14.54 -14.50
C LEU A 180 17.16 -14.87 -13.62
N HIS A 181 17.14 -14.52 -12.32
CA HIS A 181 18.24 -14.84 -11.42
C HIS A 181 18.44 -16.37 -11.34
N PRO A 182 19.67 -16.90 -11.39
CA PRO A 182 19.92 -18.35 -11.39
C PRO A 182 19.36 -19.13 -10.20
N SER A 183 19.18 -18.48 -9.04
CA SER A 183 18.55 -19.12 -7.87
C SER A 183 17.02 -19.16 -7.93
N VAL A 184 16.41 -18.34 -8.79
CA VAL A 184 14.95 -18.13 -8.86
C VAL A 184 14.37 -18.79 -10.09
N LYS A 185 15.03 -18.61 -11.24
CA LYS A 185 14.62 -19.13 -12.54
C LYS A 185 14.22 -20.61 -12.50
N PRO A 186 14.98 -21.53 -11.85
CA PRO A 186 14.65 -22.95 -11.87
C PRO A 186 13.26 -23.26 -11.30
N VAL A 187 12.75 -22.48 -10.34
CA VAL A 187 11.44 -22.68 -9.69
C VAL A 187 10.29 -22.61 -10.70
N PHE A 188 10.42 -21.74 -11.71
CA PHE A 188 9.34 -21.41 -12.64
C PHE A 188 9.50 -22.07 -14.02
N GLU A 189 10.62 -22.76 -14.30
CA GLU A 189 10.78 -23.49 -15.56
C GLU A 189 9.74 -24.62 -15.67
N GLY A 190 8.98 -24.66 -16.76
CA GLY A 190 7.83 -25.56 -16.94
C GLY A 190 6.55 -25.10 -16.22
N GLY A 191 6.63 -24.04 -15.40
CA GLY A 191 5.50 -23.48 -14.69
C GLY A 191 4.61 -22.60 -15.58
N LYS A 192 3.42 -22.29 -15.07
CA LYS A 192 2.42 -21.44 -15.69
C LYS A 192 2.08 -20.27 -14.78
N ARG A 193 2.23 -19.05 -15.30
CA ARG A 193 1.74 -17.84 -14.62
C ARG A 193 0.22 -17.75 -14.77
N ILE A 194 -0.50 -17.63 -13.65
CA ILE A 194 -1.97 -17.64 -13.64
C ILE A 194 -2.62 -16.34 -13.14
N ALA A 195 -1.85 -15.47 -12.46
CA ALA A 195 -2.36 -14.17 -12.01
C ALA A 195 -1.24 -13.14 -11.95
N TYR A 196 -1.60 -11.87 -12.08
CA TYR A 196 -0.74 -10.72 -11.85
C TYR A 196 -1.52 -9.64 -11.07
N GLY A 197 -0.82 -8.82 -10.31
CA GLY A 197 -1.38 -7.65 -9.65
C GLY A 197 -0.30 -6.76 -9.06
N ALA A 198 -0.67 -5.52 -8.73
CA ALA A 198 0.22 -4.57 -8.07
C ALA A 198 -0.53 -3.73 -7.04
N ARG A 199 0.16 -3.33 -5.97
CA ARG A 199 -0.39 -2.43 -4.95
C ARG A 199 0.74 -1.64 -4.30
N ALA A 200 0.49 -0.36 -4.02
CA ALA A 200 1.37 0.41 -3.16
C ALA A 200 1.28 -0.09 -1.70
N LEU A 201 2.36 0.08 -0.95
CA LEU A 201 2.45 -0.24 0.48
C LEU A 201 3.22 0.86 1.21
N ASN A 202 2.93 1.02 2.49
CA ASN A 202 3.57 2.02 3.34
C ASN A 202 4.97 1.54 3.75
N GLU A 203 5.94 2.43 3.78
CA GLU A 203 7.28 2.16 4.32
C GLU A 203 7.83 3.26 5.24
N GLY A 204 7.03 4.30 5.54
CA GLY A 204 7.40 5.34 6.49
C GLY A 204 7.33 4.88 7.95
N GLY A 205 6.54 3.86 8.25
CA GLY A 205 6.48 3.24 9.57
C GLY A 205 6.11 4.23 10.67
N PHE A 206 6.77 4.12 11.83
CA PHE A 206 6.41 4.82 13.06
C PHE A 206 6.42 6.36 12.94
N GLN A 207 7.41 6.92 12.26
CA GLN A 207 7.59 8.37 12.08
C GLN A 207 6.47 9.02 11.28
N SER A 208 5.79 8.23 10.45
CA SER A 208 4.78 8.71 9.51
C SER A 208 3.35 8.40 9.95
N ILE A 209 3.13 8.01 11.21
CA ILE A 209 1.79 7.79 11.74
C ILE A 209 1.16 9.17 12.04
N PRO A 210 0.05 9.55 11.37
CA PRO A 210 -0.63 10.83 11.61
C PRO A 210 -1.43 10.78 12.92
N LYS A 211 -2.06 11.91 13.29
CA LYS A 211 -3.22 11.88 14.18
C LYS A 211 -4.30 10.98 13.55
N LEU A 212 -4.91 10.12 14.35
CA LEU A 212 -5.77 9.03 13.86
C LEU A 212 -7.26 9.33 13.98
N THR A 213 -7.60 10.40 14.70
CA THR A 213 -8.94 10.72 15.16
C THR A 213 -9.30 12.16 14.81
N PHE A 214 -10.58 12.40 14.55
CA PHE A 214 -11.16 13.72 14.26
C PHE A 214 -12.67 13.69 14.57
N PRO A 215 -13.33 14.85 14.70
CA PRO A 215 -14.77 14.90 14.96
C PRO A 215 -15.56 14.11 13.92
N GLY A 216 -16.29 13.09 14.37
CA GLY A 216 -17.08 12.20 13.52
C GLY A 216 -16.34 11.04 12.85
N GLY A 217 -15.05 10.80 13.12
CA GLY A 217 -14.39 9.64 12.52
C GLY A 217 -12.97 9.31 12.97
N CYS A 218 -12.45 8.22 12.42
CA CYS A 218 -11.07 7.78 12.64
C CYS A 218 -10.47 7.02 11.45
N LEU A 219 -9.15 6.84 11.46
CA LEU A 219 -8.37 6.16 10.43
C LEU A 219 -7.77 4.86 10.97
N ILE A 220 -7.92 3.76 10.23
CA ILE A 220 -7.40 2.45 10.62
C ILE A 220 -6.57 1.78 9.52
N GLY A 221 -5.78 0.78 9.90
CA GLY A 221 -5.07 -0.07 8.94
C GLY A 221 -3.90 0.59 8.22
N CYS A 222 -3.73 0.26 6.94
CA CYS A 222 -2.65 0.83 6.13
C CYS A 222 -2.97 2.23 5.59
N SER A 223 -4.17 2.76 5.82
CA SER A 223 -4.48 4.17 5.50
C SER A 223 -3.59 5.13 6.31
N PRO A 224 -3.64 5.13 7.67
CA PRO A 224 -2.67 5.87 8.47
C PRO A 224 -1.26 5.25 8.42
N GLY A 225 -1.17 3.91 8.28
CA GLY A 225 0.07 3.21 7.91
C GLY A 225 0.75 2.40 9.01
N PHE A 226 0.11 1.31 9.45
CA PHE A 226 0.66 0.42 10.48
C PHE A 226 1.51 -0.75 9.93
N MET A 227 2.29 -0.51 8.88
CA MET A 227 3.13 -1.52 8.23
C MET A 227 4.46 -1.70 8.99
N ASN A 228 4.79 -2.94 9.37
CA ASN A 228 6.14 -3.32 9.78
C ASN A 228 6.96 -3.66 8.53
N VAL A 229 7.71 -2.67 8.02
CA VAL A 229 8.46 -2.76 6.76
C VAL A 229 9.50 -3.88 6.78
N PRO A 230 10.37 -4.00 7.80
CA PRO A 230 11.41 -5.05 7.80
C PRO A 230 10.87 -6.47 7.90
N LYS A 231 9.63 -6.66 8.40
CA LYS A 231 8.94 -7.96 8.39
C LYS A 231 8.10 -8.18 7.13
N ILE A 232 7.85 -7.14 6.35
CA ILE A 232 6.88 -7.07 5.24
C ILE A 232 5.48 -7.48 5.72
N LYS A 233 5.05 -6.96 6.87
CA LYS A 233 3.76 -7.32 7.51
C LYS A 233 3.01 -6.10 8.02
N GLY A 234 1.81 -5.90 7.48
CA GLY A 234 0.89 -4.84 7.94
C GLY A 234 -0.49 -5.35 8.33
N THR A 235 -0.86 -6.57 7.89
CA THR A 235 -2.20 -7.13 8.09
C THR A 235 -2.57 -7.31 9.56
N HIS A 236 -1.67 -7.89 10.37
CA HIS A 236 -1.94 -8.14 11.79
C HIS A 236 -2.11 -6.83 12.58
N ASN A 237 -1.27 -5.84 12.30
CA ASN A 237 -1.40 -4.51 12.89
C ASN A 237 -2.66 -3.78 12.40
N ALA A 238 -3.02 -3.94 11.12
CA ALA A 238 -4.24 -3.37 10.59
C ALA A 238 -5.49 -3.95 11.27
N MET A 239 -5.57 -5.27 11.40
CA MET A 239 -6.64 -5.95 12.13
C MET A 239 -6.69 -5.49 13.57
N LYS A 240 -5.56 -5.47 14.29
CA LYS A 240 -5.54 -5.02 15.69
C LYS A 240 -5.94 -3.56 15.85
N SER A 241 -5.55 -2.69 14.91
CA SER A 241 -5.98 -1.29 14.91
C SER A 241 -7.49 -1.15 14.72
N ALA A 242 -8.10 -1.99 13.88
CA ALA A 242 -9.54 -2.01 13.66
C ALA A 242 -10.29 -2.51 14.92
N MET A 243 -9.78 -3.55 15.59
CA MET A 243 -10.37 -4.06 16.83
C MET A 243 -10.39 -2.99 17.92
N ILE A 244 -9.26 -2.28 18.13
CA ILE A 244 -9.17 -1.22 19.14
C ILE A 244 -10.07 -0.04 18.77
N ALA A 245 -10.14 0.32 17.48
CA ALA A 245 -11.05 1.37 17.01
C ALA A 245 -12.51 0.98 17.24
N ALA A 246 -12.91 -0.26 16.94
CA ALA A 246 -14.26 -0.75 17.15
C ALA A 246 -14.66 -0.68 18.63
N GLU A 247 -13.80 -1.13 19.54
CA GLU A 247 -14.03 -1.01 20.99
C GLU A 247 -14.22 0.46 21.41
N ALA A 248 -13.31 1.35 21.00
CA ALA A 248 -13.40 2.78 21.35
C ALA A 248 -14.61 3.49 20.73
N VAL A 249 -14.98 3.16 19.49
CA VAL A 249 -16.14 3.72 18.80
C VAL A 249 -17.43 3.18 19.41
N TYR A 250 -17.49 1.89 19.77
CA TYR A 250 -18.64 1.31 20.46
C TYR A 250 -18.90 2.04 21.78
N ASP A 251 -17.87 2.14 22.65
CA ASP A 251 -17.93 2.87 23.92
C ASP A 251 -18.47 4.30 23.71
N LEU A 252 -17.96 5.00 22.69
CA LEU A 252 -18.37 6.37 22.36
C LEU A 252 -19.83 6.47 21.90
N VAL A 253 -20.30 5.57 21.03
CA VAL A 253 -21.64 5.68 20.45
C VAL A 253 -22.74 5.25 21.40
N THR A 254 -22.44 4.34 22.34
CA THR A 254 -23.37 3.84 23.36
C THR A 254 -23.35 4.59 24.68
N SER A 255 -22.33 5.42 24.96
CA SER A 255 -22.30 6.28 26.14
C SER A 255 -23.47 7.27 26.15
N GLU A 256 -24.10 7.46 27.31
CA GLU A 256 -25.12 8.51 27.54
C GLU A 256 -24.47 9.89 27.67
N ASP A 257 -23.28 9.96 28.28
CA ASP A 257 -22.49 11.18 28.40
C ASP A 257 -21.54 11.31 27.21
N LYS A 258 -21.85 12.26 26.32
CA LYS A 258 -21.01 12.62 25.18
C LYS A 258 -20.53 14.05 25.34
N PRO A 259 -19.32 14.28 25.90
CA PRO A 259 -18.73 15.61 25.85
C PRO A 259 -18.34 15.90 24.41
N SER A 260 -19.22 16.55 23.65
CA SER A 260 -18.93 16.98 22.29
C SER A 260 -19.31 18.44 22.11
N THR A 261 -18.36 19.22 21.60
CA THR A 261 -18.56 20.60 21.13
C THR A 261 -19.00 20.64 19.66
N THR A 262 -19.16 19.48 19.03
CA THR A 262 -19.58 19.29 17.62
C THR A 262 -20.71 18.27 17.53
N ALA A 263 -21.42 18.25 16.41
CA ALA A 263 -22.53 17.35 16.08
C ALA A 263 -22.11 15.87 16.12
N ALA A 264 -20.85 15.57 15.80
CA ALA A 264 -20.31 14.22 15.85
C ALA A 264 -19.06 14.14 16.74
N ALA A 265 -19.13 13.32 17.80
CA ALA A 265 -18.06 13.18 18.77
C ALA A 265 -16.80 12.54 18.15
N GLU A 266 -15.63 12.85 18.72
CA GLU A 266 -14.33 12.30 18.30
C GLU A 266 -13.94 11.07 19.15
N PRO A 267 -13.58 9.92 18.55
CA PRO A 267 -13.19 8.71 19.28
C PRO A 267 -11.72 8.79 19.78
N THR A 268 -11.38 9.77 20.61
CA THR A 268 -10.01 10.04 21.07
C THR A 268 -9.36 8.87 21.83
N GLU A 269 -10.17 8.07 22.54
CA GLU A 269 -9.68 6.87 23.25
C GLU A 269 -9.08 5.83 22.31
N TYR A 270 -9.47 5.81 21.03
CA TYR A 270 -8.85 4.92 20.02
C TYR A 270 -7.33 5.15 19.94
N GLU A 271 -6.91 6.40 19.77
CA GLU A 271 -5.50 6.73 19.58
C GLU A 271 -4.68 6.45 20.85
N LYS A 272 -5.27 6.70 22.03
CA LYS A 272 -4.67 6.39 23.32
C LYS A 272 -4.48 4.87 23.51
N LYS A 273 -5.56 4.08 23.38
CA LYS A 273 -5.51 2.61 23.47
C LYS A 273 -4.53 2.02 22.44
N LEU A 274 -4.46 2.59 21.23
CA LEU A 274 -3.51 2.15 20.21
C LEU A 274 -2.06 2.41 20.61
N LYS A 275 -1.74 3.58 21.18
CA LYS A 275 -0.39 3.93 21.66
C LYS A 275 0.12 3.00 22.78
N GLU A 276 -0.79 2.44 23.56
CA GLU A 276 -0.48 1.48 24.63
C GLU A 276 -0.35 0.03 24.13
N SER A 277 -0.88 -0.25 22.94
CA SER A 277 -0.99 -1.59 22.37
C SER A 277 0.35 -2.18 21.86
N SER A 278 0.30 -3.46 21.50
CA SER A 278 1.42 -4.15 20.83
C SER A 278 1.79 -3.53 19.48
N VAL A 279 0.84 -2.93 18.76
CA VAL A 279 1.08 -2.29 17.45
C VAL A 279 2.11 -1.16 17.60
N TRP A 280 1.91 -0.28 18.58
CA TRP A 280 2.80 0.86 18.80
C TRP A 280 4.21 0.42 19.21
N LYS A 281 4.29 -0.55 20.12
CA LYS A 281 5.57 -1.13 20.58
C LYS A 281 6.32 -1.80 19.42
N GLU A 282 5.60 -2.55 18.58
CA GLU A 282 6.19 -3.24 17.43
C GLU A 282 6.78 -2.23 16.44
N LEU A 283 5.99 -1.24 15.99
CA LEU A 283 6.44 -0.26 15.00
C LEU A 283 7.58 0.60 15.55
N LYS A 284 7.52 0.99 16.84
CA LYS A 284 8.59 1.74 17.49
C LYS A 284 9.90 0.95 17.51
N SER A 285 9.87 -0.37 17.72
CA SER A 285 11.08 -1.21 17.78
C SER A 285 11.82 -1.33 16.45
N VAL A 286 11.15 -1.11 15.32
CA VAL A 286 11.75 -1.24 13.96
C VAL A 286 11.91 0.10 13.25
N ARG A 287 11.56 1.21 13.92
CA ARG A 287 11.41 2.57 13.34
C ARG A 287 12.62 3.06 12.55
N ASN A 288 13.83 2.65 12.93
CA ASN A 288 15.07 3.14 12.34
C ASN A 288 15.61 2.26 11.20
N ILE A 289 15.06 1.06 10.98
CA ILE A 289 15.60 0.13 9.97
C ILE A 289 15.45 0.71 8.56
N ARG A 290 14.25 1.15 8.15
CA ARG A 290 14.06 1.76 6.82
C ARG A 290 14.88 3.06 6.69
N PRO A 291 14.77 4.06 7.57
CA PRO A 291 15.55 5.29 7.44
C PRO A 291 17.08 5.10 7.37
N SER A 292 17.62 4.05 8.01
CA SER A 292 19.06 3.75 7.94
C SER A 292 19.57 3.49 6.50
N PHE A 293 18.65 3.18 5.57
CA PHE A 293 18.92 3.02 4.15
C PHE A 293 19.40 4.29 3.48
N HIS A 294 19.02 5.47 3.99
CA HIS A 294 19.41 6.76 3.43
C HIS A 294 20.89 7.11 3.63
N SER A 295 21.64 6.25 4.32
CA SER A 295 23.09 6.39 4.45
C SER A 295 23.82 6.26 3.11
N SER A 296 25.08 6.71 3.08
CA SER A 296 25.95 6.57 1.91
C SER A 296 26.17 5.09 1.50
N LEU A 297 25.90 4.14 2.39
CA LEU A 297 26.09 2.71 2.16
C LEU A 297 24.82 1.97 1.70
N GLY A 298 23.66 2.62 1.69
CA GLY A 298 22.42 2.04 1.20
C GLY A 298 22.05 0.74 1.92
N ILE A 299 21.72 -0.32 1.17
CA ILE A 299 21.32 -1.62 1.73
C ILE A 299 22.35 -2.21 2.69
N TYR A 300 23.66 -2.02 2.42
CA TYR A 300 24.73 -2.53 3.28
C TYR A 300 24.74 -1.80 4.62
N GLY A 301 24.50 -0.48 4.60
CA GLY A 301 24.32 0.32 5.80
C GLY A 301 23.12 -0.15 6.62
N THR A 302 21.99 -0.43 5.96
CA THR A 302 20.80 -0.97 6.62
C THR A 302 21.02 -2.34 7.25
N MET A 303 21.73 -3.25 6.57
CA MET A 303 22.04 -4.58 7.12
C MET A 303 22.91 -4.48 8.37
N MET A 304 23.96 -3.64 8.34
CA MET A 304 24.80 -3.39 9.51
C MET A 304 24.02 -2.75 10.66
N TYR A 305 23.21 -1.72 10.36
CA TYR A 305 22.36 -1.06 11.35
C TYR A 305 21.39 -2.05 12.00
N THR A 306 20.76 -2.92 11.19
CA THR A 306 19.83 -3.93 11.67
C THR A 306 20.53 -4.95 12.57
N GLY A 307 21.74 -5.41 12.20
CA GLY A 307 22.55 -6.30 13.04
C GLY A 307 22.91 -5.68 14.39
N LEU A 308 23.35 -4.42 14.39
CA LEU A 308 23.79 -3.75 15.61
C LEU A 308 22.61 -3.32 16.50
N PHE A 309 21.71 -2.50 15.98
CA PHE A 309 20.70 -1.83 16.80
C PHE A 309 19.43 -2.65 17.00
N TYR A 310 19.04 -3.48 16.03
CA TYR A 310 17.84 -4.30 16.16
C TYR A 310 18.15 -5.71 16.68
N TYR A 311 19.13 -6.42 16.12
CA TYR A 311 19.42 -7.77 16.55
C TYR A 311 20.08 -7.82 17.95
N LEU A 312 21.04 -6.94 18.25
CA LEU A 312 21.63 -6.86 19.61
C LEU A 312 20.81 -5.94 20.52
N GLY A 313 20.48 -4.73 20.05
CA GLY A 313 19.84 -3.68 20.86
C GLY A 313 18.31 -3.71 20.94
N ARG A 314 17.64 -4.56 20.14
CA ARG A 314 16.16 -4.67 20.07
C ARG A 314 15.42 -3.35 19.77
N GLY A 315 16.07 -2.41 19.06
CA GLY A 315 15.44 -1.14 18.67
C GLY A 315 15.25 -0.14 19.82
N LYS A 316 16.00 -0.33 20.92
CA LYS A 316 15.91 0.48 22.14
C LYS A 316 16.82 1.71 22.12
N GLU A 317 17.44 2.04 21.00
CA GLU A 317 18.24 3.25 20.88
C GLU A 317 17.45 4.51 21.29
N PRO A 318 18.06 5.49 21.98
CA PRO A 318 17.39 6.69 22.47
C PRO A 318 17.16 7.77 21.40
N TRP A 319 17.17 7.41 20.11
CA TRP A 319 16.95 8.34 19.00
C TRP A 319 15.99 7.76 17.94
N THR A 320 15.53 8.62 17.03
CA THR A 320 14.73 8.22 15.87
C THR A 320 15.29 8.91 14.63
N LEU A 321 15.59 8.12 13.60
CA LEU A 321 16.08 8.59 12.30
C LEU A 321 14.92 9.14 11.45
N SER A 322 15.23 10.08 10.56
CA SER A 322 14.28 10.72 9.66
C SER A 322 14.31 10.13 8.25
N HIS A 323 13.21 10.22 7.49
CA HIS A 323 13.14 9.81 6.08
C HIS A 323 13.73 10.85 5.11
N HIS A 324 14.04 12.06 5.58
CA HIS A 324 14.61 13.14 4.76
C HIS A 324 13.76 13.52 3.54
N GLY A 325 12.44 13.65 3.72
CA GLY A 325 11.51 14.16 2.71
C GLY A 325 10.55 13.11 2.13
N ALA A 326 9.72 13.54 1.18
CA ALA A 326 8.71 12.72 0.53
C ALA A 326 9.22 12.10 -0.78
N ASP A 327 8.67 10.94 -1.15
CA ASP A 327 9.07 10.15 -2.31
C ASP A 327 8.98 10.94 -3.63
N TYR A 328 7.92 11.74 -3.81
CA TYR A 328 7.71 12.54 -5.03
C TYR A 328 8.82 13.57 -5.30
N GLY A 329 9.65 13.88 -4.30
CA GLY A 329 10.78 14.80 -4.41
C GLY A 329 12.13 14.13 -4.64
N LYS A 330 12.18 12.80 -4.87
CA LYS A 330 13.45 12.04 -4.91
C LYS A 330 14.02 11.83 -6.31
N LEU A 331 13.21 11.97 -7.36
CA LEU A 331 13.68 11.81 -8.74
C LEU A 331 14.71 12.88 -9.10
N LYS A 332 15.78 12.44 -9.76
CA LYS A 332 16.76 13.32 -10.40
C LYS A 332 16.34 13.61 -11.84
N PRO A 333 16.78 14.75 -12.43
CA PRO A 333 16.61 15.00 -13.85
C PRO A 333 17.14 13.84 -14.71
N ALA A 334 16.45 13.57 -15.82
CA ALA A 334 16.80 12.47 -16.73
C ALA A 334 18.20 12.63 -17.32
N SER A 335 18.67 13.87 -17.51
CA SER A 335 20.02 14.21 -17.98
C SER A 335 21.13 13.82 -17.00
N GLU A 336 20.82 13.63 -15.72
CA GLU A 336 21.78 13.21 -14.69
C GLU A 336 21.78 11.69 -14.45
N CYS A 337 20.92 10.96 -15.16
CA CYS A 337 20.70 9.54 -14.95
C CYS A 337 21.03 8.73 -16.20
N LYS A 338 21.50 7.49 -15.99
CA LYS A 338 21.71 6.54 -17.08
C LYS A 338 20.42 5.76 -17.34
N PRO A 339 19.93 5.68 -18.60
CA PRO A 339 18.87 4.76 -18.97
C PRO A 339 19.21 3.31 -18.59
N ILE A 340 18.18 2.55 -18.20
CA ILE A 340 18.33 1.14 -17.84
C ILE A 340 17.86 0.28 -19.01
N GLU A 341 18.78 -0.51 -19.56
CA GLU A 341 18.46 -1.48 -20.59
C GLU A 341 17.85 -2.73 -19.94
N TYR A 342 16.57 -2.96 -20.24
CA TYR A 342 15.84 -4.12 -19.78
C TYR A 342 15.76 -5.17 -20.89
N PRO A 343 15.94 -6.47 -20.58
CA PRO A 343 15.79 -7.53 -21.56
C PRO A 343 14.34 -7.57 -22.08
N LYS A 344 14.19 -8.01 -23.33
CA LYS A 344 12.86 -8.30 -23.89
C LYS A 344 12.25 -9.49 -23.16
N PRO A 345 10.92 -9.49 -22.91
CA PRO A 345 10.26 -10.65 -22.33
C PRO A 345 10.35 -11.85 -23.28
N ASP A 346 10.56 -13.04 -22.72
CA ASP A 346 10.63 -14.31 -23.45
C ASP A 346 9.25 -14.99 -23.64
N GLY A 347 8.21 -14.47 -22.98
CA GLY A 347 6.85 -15.00 -23.03
C GLY A 347 6.66 -16.30 -22.24
N VAL A 348 7.70 -16.77 -21.54
CA VAL A 348 7.67 -18.02 -20.78
C VAL A 348 7.95 -17.75 -19.30
N MET A 349 9.06 -17.06 -19.00
CA MET A 349 9.46 -16.68 -17.66
C MET A 349 9.11 -15.22 -17.37
N THR A 350 9.27 -14.39 -18.39
CA THR A 350 9.14 -12.95 -18.36
C THR A 350 8.14 -12.50 -19.41
N PHE A 351 7.30 -11.54 -19.05
CA PHE A 351 6.14 -11.18 -19.84
C PHE A 351 6.08 -9.68 -20.06
N ASP A 352 5.39 -9.27 -21.12
CA ASP A 352 5.06 -7.88 -21.37
C ASP A 352 3.97 -7.39 -20.39
N LEU A 353 3.78 -6.08 -20.35
CA LEU A 353 2.86 -5.45 -19.42
C LEU A 353 1.39 -5.73 -19.77
N LEU A 354 1.05 -5.80 -21.06
CA LEU A 354 -0.35 -5.97 -21.50
C LEU A 354 -0.85 -7.37 -21.17
N SER A 355 -0.07 -8.42 -21.45
CA SER A 355 -0.39 -9.80 -21.05
C SER A 355 -0.40 -9.98 -19.52
N SER A 356 0.29 -9.11 -18.79
CA SER A 356 0.22 -9.08 -17.33
C SER A 356 -1.09 -8.42 -16.86
N VAL A 357 -1.47 -7.29 -17.45
CA VAL A 357 -2.72 -6.59 -17.13
C VAL A 357 -3.94 -7.47 -17.39
N SER A 358 -3.96 -8.27 -18.46
CA SER A 358 -5.06 -9.21 -18.69
C SER A 358 -5.23 -10.24 -17.56
N LEU A 359 -4.14 -10.68 -16.92
CA LEU A 359 -4.17 -11.61 -15.79
C LEU A 359 -4.60 -10.96 -14.46
N THR A 360 -4.85 -9.66 -14.44
CA THR A 360 -5.48 -9.00 -13.27
C THR A 360 -7.00 -9.12 -13.26
N GLY A 361 -7.61 -9.36 -14.43
CA GLY A 361 -9.06 -9.25 -14.63
C GLY A 361 -9.62 -7.82 -14.54
N THR A 362 -8.77 -6.79 -14.44
CA THR A 362 -9.21 -5.40 -14.31
C THR A 362 -9.89 -4.90 -15.57
N ASN A 363 -11.05 -4.27 -15.41
CA ASN A 363 -11.81 -3.62 -16.46
C ASN A 363 -12.60 -2.46 -15.84
N HIS A 364 -12.95 -1.47 -16.65
CA HIS A 364 -13.74 -0.30 -16.26
C HIS A 364 -14.65 0.06 -17.43
N ASP A 365 -15.85 0.54 -17.12
CA ASP A 365 -16.78 1.04 -18.13
C ASP A 365 -16.31 2.37 -18.74
N ASP A 366 -16.98 2.80 -19.81
CA ASP A 366 -16.73 4.10 -20.44
C ASP A 366 -17.21 5.24 -19.54
N GLN A 367 -16.27 5.79 -18.77
CA GLN A 367 -16.47 6.81 -17.74
C GLN A 367 -15.28 7.79 -17.76
N PRO A 368 -15.40 8.98 -17.12
CA PRO A 368 -14.28 9.90 -16.98
C PRO A 368 -13.05 9.23 -16.35
N PRO A 369 -11.83 9.56 -16.78
CA PRO A 369 -10.63 9.05 -16.15
C PRO A 369 -10.57 9.42 -14.65
N HIS A 370 -10.44 8.42 -13.78
CA HIS A 370 -10.24 8.64 -12.34
C HIS A 370 -8.81 9.07 -11.99
N LEU A 371 -7.90 9.08 -12.96
CA LEU A 371 -6.58 9.69 -12.85
C LEU A 371 -6.68 11.15 -13.28
N THR A 372 -7.08 12.01 -12.36
CA THR A 372 -7.27 13.44 -12.63
C THR A 372 -5.95 14.20 -12.54
N LEU A 373 -5.78 15.16 -13.45
CA LEU A 373 -4.69 16.13 -13.42
C LEU A 373 -5.22 17.45 -12.86
N ARG A 374 -4.40 18.12 -12.06
CA ARG A 374 -4.70 19.51 -11.65
C ARG A 374 -4.44 20.49 -12.80
N ASP A 375 -3.50 20.12 -13.67
CA ASP A 375 -3.05 20.89 -14.81
C ASP A 375 -2.60 19.88 -15.89
N ASP A 376 -3.28 19.90 -17.03
CA ASP A 376 -3.07 18.97 -18.14
C ASP A 376 -1.74 19.21 -18.88
N SER A 377 -1.10 20.37 -18.69
CA SER A 377 0.18 20.66 -19.36
C SER A 377 1.39 20.11 -18.61
N VAL A 378 1.28 19.85 -17.31
CA VAL A 378 2.43 19.43 -16.47
C VAL A 378 3.08 18.12 -16.94
N PRO A 379 2.33 17.08 -17.34
CA PRO A 379 2.92 15.85 -17.84
C PRO A 379 3.87 16.07 -19.03
N THR A 380 3.48 16.88 -20.02
CA THR A 380 4.30 17.14 -21.21
C THR A 380 5.37 18.20 -20.95
N GLU A 381 5.01 19.30 -20.29
CA GLU A 381 5.89 20.47 -20.13
C GLU A 381 6.94 20.29 -19.03
N ARG A 382 6.66 19.43 -18.05
CA ARG A 382 7.59 19.18 -16.94
C ARG A 382 8.03 17.73 -16.87
N ASN A 383 7.09 16.78 -16.77
CA ASN A 383 7.47 15.40 -16.46
C ASN A 383 8.26 14.77 -17.61
N LEU A 384 7.78 14.93 -18.84
CA LEU A 384 8.48 14.47 -20.04
C LEU A 384 9.79 15.24 -20.25
N LYS A 385 9.77 16.58 -20.22
CA LYS A 385 10.97 17.39 -20.50
C LYS A 385 12.10 17.22 -19.47
N LEU A 386 11.77 17.14 -18.18
CA LEU A 386 12.78 17.10 -17.11
C LEU A 386 13.13 15.68 -16.65
N PHE A 387 12.15 14.77 -16.63
CA PHE A 387 12.29 13.43 -16.08
C PHE A 387 12.05 12.32 -17.12
N ASP A 388 11.90 12.66 -18.39
CA ASP A 388 11.61 11.70 -19.47
C ASP A 388 10.35 10.85 -19.20
N GLY A 389 9.33 11.45 -18.60
CA GLY A 389 8.01 10.84 -18.47
C GLY A 389 7.96 9.59 -17.58
N PRO A 390 8.36 9.68 -16.29
CA PRO A 390 8.43 8.53 -15.39
C PRO A 390 7.09 7.79 -15.23
N GLU A 391 5.96 8.46 -15.46
CA GLU A 391 4.60 7.89 -15.42
C GLU A 391 4.37 6.76 -16.42
N GLN A 392 5.14 6.70 -17.50
CA GLN A 392 5.13 5.58 -18.44
C GLN A 392 5.82 4.32 -17.89
N ARG A 393 6.60 4.46 -16.82
CA ARG A 393 7.46 3.38 -16.27
C ARG A 393 7.05 2.93 -14.89
N PHE A 394 6.66 3.85 -14.01
CA PHE A 394 6.25 3.50 -12.64
C PHE A 394 4.86 2.86 -12.61
N CYS A 395 4.02 3.12 -13.62
CA CYS A 395 2.66 2.58 -13.68
C CYS A 395 2.72 1.07 -13.97
N PRO A 396 2.25 0.21 -13.04
CA PRO A 396 2.29 -1.24 -13.21
C PRO A 396 1.17 -1.76 -14.15
N ALA A 397 0.47 -0.87 -14.85
CA ALA A 397 -0.67 -1.19 -15.70
C ALA A 397 -0.66 -0.45 -17.06
N GLY A 398 0.37 0.35 -17.36
CA GLY A 398 0.49 1.03 -18.65
C GLY A 398 -0.66 2.00 -18.93
N LYS A 399 -1.08 2.79 -17.93
CA LYS A 399 -2.20 3.74 -18.08
C LYS A 399 -1.80 5.09 -18.67
N ASN A 400 -0.52 5.46 -18.58
CA ASN A 400 -0.01 6.74 -19.04
C ASN A 400 0.94 6.53 -20.22
N HIS A 401 0.60 7.15 -21.35
CA HIS A 401 1.40 7.18 -22.57
C HIS A 401 1.44 8.63 -23.07
N PHE A 402 2.59 9.05 -23.61
CA PHE A 402 2.78 10.40 -24.20
C PHE A 402 2.66 10.31 -25.71
#